data_AF-A0A655JP57-F1
#
_entry.id   AF-A0A655JP57-F1
#
_cell.length_a   1.000
_cell.length_b   1.000
_cell.length_c   1.000
_cell.angle_alpha   90.00
_cell.angle_beta   90.00
_cell.angle_gamma   90.00
#
_symmetry.space_group_name_H-M   'P 1'
#
loop_
_entity.id
_entity.type
_entity.pdbx_description
1 polymer ?
#
loop_
_entity_poly.entity_id
_entity_poly.type
_entity_poly.pdbx_seq_one_letter_code
_entity_poly.pdbx_strand_id
1 'polypeptide(L)'
;MVVGQSLRPIPIGRDVVIDVSNFEMTGRRFRNLRQAVKRTHNFGVTTEIVAEQQLDDQRQAELAEVLAASPSGARTDRGFCMNLDGVLEGRYPGIQLIIARDASGRVQGFHRYATAGGGSDMSLDVPWRRRGAPNGIDERLSADMIAAAKDAGVQRLSLAFAAFPDLFGANQLGRLQRVCRALIHILDPLIALESLYRYLRKFHALDERRYVLISMTQVFALALVLLSLEFVPRRRHL
;
A
#
# COMPACT_ATOMS: atom_id res chain seq x y z
N MET A 1 30.67 27.19 -3.16
CA MET A 1 29.49 27.93 -2.64
C MET A 1 28.42 27.90 -3.74
N VAL A 2 27.53 26.91 -3.74
CA VAL A 2 26.49 26.77 -4.79
C VAL A 2 25.25 27.52 -4.34
N VAL A 3 25.11 28.76 -4.83
CA VAL A 3 23.94 29.61 -4.63
C VAL A 3 22.80 29.12 -5.53
N GLY A 4 21.64 28.81 -4.93
CA GLY A 4 20.32 29.01 -5.55
C GLY A 4 19.94 28.15 -6.77
N GLN A 5 19.91 26.82 -6.64
CA GLN A 5 19.03 26.07 -7.57
C GLN A 5 17.57 26.35 -7.21
N SER A 6 16.78 26.88 -8.16
CA SER A 6 15.35 27.09 -7.97
C SER A 6 14.63 25.74 -7.92
N LEU A 7 14.45 25.20 -6.71
CA LEU A 7 13.64 24.02 -6.48
C LEU A 7 12.18 24.39 -6.69
N ARG A 8 11.49 23.68 -7.58
CA ARG A 8 10.05 23.86 -7.80
C ARG A 8 9.29 22.74 -7.09
N PRO A 9 8.30 23.07 -6.23
CA PRO A 9 7.42 22.07 -5.66
C PRO A 9 6.45 21.57 -6.73
N ILE A 10 6.50 20.27 -7.01
CA ILE A 10 5.52 19.61 -7.88
C ILE A 10 4.66 18.68 -7.01
N PRO A 11 3.33 18.87 -6.99
CA PRO A 11 2.44 17.96 -6.28
C PRO A 11 2.47 16.60 -6.99
N ILE A 12 2.82 15.56 -6.23
CA ILE A 12 2.89 14.19 -6.75
C ILE A 12 1.64 13.37 -6.42
N GLY A 13 0.88 13.76 -5.40
CA GLY A 13 -0.29 13.02 -4.95
C GLY A 13 -0.69 13.37 -3.53
N ARG A 14 -1.49 12.50 -2.92
CA ARG A 14 -1.96 12.64 -1.53
C ARG A 14 -1.69 11.36 -0.76
N ASP A 15 -1.39 11.51 0.51
CA ASP A 15 -1.35 10.37 1.41
C ASP A 15 -2.78 9.98 1.80
N VAL A 16 -2.98 8.72 2.22
CA VAL A 16 -4.26 8.23 2.70
C VAL A 16 -4.06 7.77 4.12
N VAL A 17 -4.29 8.70 5.04
CA VAL A 17 -4.04 8.54 6.47
C VAL A 17 -5.38 8.51 7.19
N ILE A 18 -5.65 7.39 7.84
CA ILE A 18 -6.84 7.17 8.64
C ILE A 18 -6.55 7.63 10.06
N ASP A 19 -7.36 8.57 10.56
CA ASP A 19 -7.48 8.84 11.99
C ASP A 19 -8.21 7.65 12.65
N VAL A 20 -7.43 6.75 13.25
CA VAL A 20 -7.91 5.48 13.80
C VAL A 20 -8.85 5.71 14.99
N SER A 21 -8.59 6.75 15.78
CA SER A 21 -9.37 7.06 16.98
C SER A 21 -10.82 7.42 16.61
N ASN A 22 -10.98 8.21 15.55
CA ASN A 22 -12.27 8.69 15.06
C ASN A 22 -12.84 7.87 13.89
N PHE A 23 -12.14 6.82 13.45
CA PHE A 23 -12.60 6.02 12.32
C PHE A 23 -13.81 5.18 12.69
N GLU A 24 -14.91 5.42 11.99
CA GLU A 24 -16.11 4.59 12.04
C GLU A 24 -16.59 4.27 10.62
N MET A 25 -16.87 2.99 10.37
CA MET A 25 -17.41 2.52 9.08
C MET A 25 -18.92 2.79 8.96
N THR A 26 -19.43 3.93 9.43
CA THR A 26 -20.86 4.25 9.51
C THR A 26 -21.36 5.10 8.34
N GLY A 27 -22.67 5.08 8.05
CA GLY A 27 -23.26 5.91 6.98
C GLY A 27 -23.09 5.39 5.54
N ARG A 28 -23.57 6.18 4.56
CA ARG A 28 -23.71 5.76 3.15
C ARG A 28 -22.37 5.63 2.41
N ARG A 29 -21.38 6.45 2.77
CA ARG A 29 -20.08 6.53 2.08
C ARG A 29 -19.24 5.24 2.23
N PHE A 30 -19.33 4.56 3.36
CA PHE A 30 -18.64 3.30 3.65
C PHE A 30 -19.44 2.04 3.24
N ARG A 31 -20.55 2.18 2.51
CA ARG A 31 -21.40 1.04 2.09
C ARG A 31 -20.58 -0.02 1.34
N ASN A 32 -19.73 0.39 0.41
CA ASN A 32 -18.92 -0.53 -0.38
C ASN A 32 -17.89 -1.28 0.49
N LEU A 33 -17.28 -0.58 1.46
CA LEU A 33 -16.33 -1.19 2.40
C LEU A 33 -17.05 -2.21 3.30
N ARG A 34 -18.18 -1.84 3.90
CA ARG A 34 -19.00 -2.75 4.70
C ARG A 34 -19.48 -3.97 3.91
N GLN A 35 -19.86 -3.78 2.65
CA GLN A 35 -20.28 -4.88 1.78
C GLN A 35 -19.13 -5.83 1.47
N ALA A 36 -17.91 -5.32 1.24
CA ALA A 36 -16.73 -6.14 1.02
C ALA A 36 -16.40 -6.98 2.27
N VAL A 37 -16.38 -6.34 3.45
CA VAL A 37 -16.17 -7.01 4.76
C VAL A 37 -17.23 -8.07 5.04
N LYS A 38 -18.52 -7.73 4.85
CA LYS A 38 -19.61 -8.69 5.05
C LYS A 38 -19.53 -9.86 4.08
N ARG A 39 -19.14 -9.60 2.83
CA ARG A 39 -18.97 -10.65 1.83
C ARG A 39 -17.89 -11.64 2.25
N THR A 40 -16.70 -11.17 2.63
CA THR A 40 -15.61 -12.07 3.07
C THR A 40 -15.99 -12.85 4.31
N HIS A 41 -16.70 -12.24 5.26
CA HIS A 41 -17.26 -12.96 6.41
C HIS A 41 -18.21 -14.08 5.98
N ASN A 42 -19.12 -13.82 5.04
CA ASN A 42 -20.04 -14.85 4.51
C ASN A 42 -19.32 -15.97 3.74
N PHE A 43 -18.14 -15.70 3.17
CA PHE A 43 -17.27 -16.71 2.57
C PHE A 43 -16.46 -17.50 3.61
N GLY A 44 -16.65 -17.24 4.91
CA GLY A 44 -15.94 -17.91 6.00
C GLY A 44 -14.48 -17.46 6.14
N VAL A 45 -14.14 -16.26 5.66
CA VAL A 45 -12.78 -15.72 5.81
C VAL A 45 -12.53 -15.28 7.25
N THR A 46 -11.49 -15.82 7.86
CA THR A 46 -10.97 -15.44 9.17
C THR A 46 -9.69 -14.62 9.02
N THR A 47 -9.38 -13.81 10.04
CA THR A 47 -8.21 -12.94 10.07
C THR A 47 -7.42 -13.17 11.36
N GLU A 48 -6.10 -13.15 11.26
CA GLU A 48 -5.19 -13.22 12.41
C GLU A 48 -4.11 -12.16 12.28
N ILE A 49 -3.68 -11.57 13.41
CA ILE A 49 -2.58 -10.61 13.45
C ILE A 49 -1.42 -11.24 14.20
N VAL A 50 -0.24 -11.21 13.60
CA VAL A 50 0.99 -11.79 14.16
C VAL A 50 2.17 -10.84 13.94
N ALA A 51 3.11 -10.80 14.89
CA ALA A 51 4.36 -10.09 14.66
C ALA A 51 5.21 -10.87 13.65
N GLU A 52 5.84 -10.19 12.69
CA GLU A 52 6.72 -10.84 11.69
C GLU A 52 7.85 -11.63 12.34
N GLN A 53 8.34 -11.16 13.49
CA GLN A 53 9.42 -11.80 14.27
C GLN A 53 8.98 -13.06 15.03
N GLN A 54 7.67 -13.33 15.10
CA GLN A 54 7.09 -14.48 15.78
C GLN A 54 6.59 -15.54 14.80
N LEU A 55 6.89 -15.39 13.51
CA LEU A 55 6.58 -16.41 12.52
C LEU A 55 7.43 -17.65 12.76
N ASP A 56 6.78 -18.80 12.79
CA ASP A 56 7.44 -20.10 12.67
C ASP A 56 7.72 -20.43 11.19
N ASP A 57 8.62 -21.39 10.97
CA ASP A 57 9.04 -21.80 9.62
C ASP A 57 7.85 -22.25 8.76
N GLN A 58 6.84 -22.88 9.37
CA GLN A 58 5.64 -23.35 8.66
C GLN A 58 4.81 -22.19 8.13
N ARG A 59 4.50 -21.19 8.97
CA ARG A 59 3.76 -19.99 8.57
C ARG A 59 4.56 -19.17 7.57
N GLN A 60 5.87 -19.07 7.75
CA GLN A 60 6.74 -18.39 6.79
C GLN A 60 6.66 -19.06 5.41
N ALA A 61 6.68 -20.40 5.36
CA ALA A 61 6.51 -21.14 4.10
C ALA A 61 5.11 -20.90 3.48
N GLU A 62 4.04 -20.94 4.27
CA GLU A 62 2.68 -20.65 3.78
C GLU A 62 2.55 -19.25 3.17
N LEU A 63 3.15 -18.24 3.81
CA LEU A 63 3.15 -16.86 3.33
C LEU A 63 4.05 -16.72 2.09
N ALA A 64 5.18 -17.42 2.04
CA ALA A 64 6.04 -17.47 0.85
C ALA A 64 5.32 -18.06 -0.36
N GLU A 65 4.46 -19.07 -0.19
CA GLU A 65 3.60 -19.56 -1.27
C GLU A 65 2.61 -18.50 -1.77
N VAL A 66 2.05 -17.69 -0.87
CA VAL A 66 1.14 -16.60 -1.25
C VAL A 66 1.88 -15.56 -2.06
N LEU A 67 3.12 -15.24 -1.67
CA LEU A 67 4.00 -14.37 -2.45
C LEU A 67 4.24 -14.94 -3.85
N ALA A 68 4.61 -16.21 -3.96
CA ALA A 68 4.86 -16.87 -5.23
C ALA A 68 3.60 -16.95 -6.12
N ALA A 69 2.42 -17.15 -5.51
CA ALA A 69 1.14 -17.23 -6.22
C ALA A 69 0.49 -15.86 -6.49
N SER A 70 1.04 -14.78 -5.91
CA SER A 70 0.56 -13.42 -6.13
C SER A 70 1.05 -12.90 -7.47
N PRO A 71 0.17 -12.31 -8.30
CA PRO A 71 0.56 -11.64 -9.54
C PRO A 71 1.64 -10.55 -9.33
N SER A 72 1.67 -9.95 -8.13
CA SER A 72 2.67 -8.94 -7.74
C SER A 72 3.96 -9.56 -7.21
N GLY A 73 3.91 -10.72 -6.53
CA GLY A 73 5.11 -11.39 -6.02
C GLY A 73 5.91 -12.14 -7.10
N ALA A 74 5.26 -12.48 -8.22
CA ALA A 74 5.93 -12.99 -9.42
C ALA A 74 6.69 -11.91 -10.22
N ARG A 75 6.55 -10.63 -9.88
CA ARG A 75 7.23 -9.50 -10.55
C ARG A 75 8.02 -8.66 -9.54
N THR A 76 9.20 -9.16 -9.22
CA THR A 76 10.40 -8.36 -8.90
C THR A 76 10.43 -7.68 -7.51
N ASP A 77 11.51 -7.87 -6.76
CA ASP A 77 11.87 -7.00 -5.62
C ASP A 77 12.01 -5.57 -6.14
N ARG A 78 11.12 -4.68 -5.71
CA ARG A 78 11.22 -3.23 -5.99
C ARG A 78 11.75 -2.58 -4.73
N GLY A 79 13.00 -2.17 -4.77
CA GLY A 79 13.64 -1.48 -3.65
C GLY A 79 13.81 0.00 -3.99
N PHE A 80 13.14 0.89 -3.26
CA PHE A 80 13.52 2.29 -2.99
C PHE A 80 12.38 3.01 -2.24
N CYS A 81 11.19 3.15 -2.84
CA CYS A 81 10.00 3.69 -2.15
C CYS A 81 9.10 2.60 -1.54
N MET A 82 9.15 1.37 -2.08
CA MET A 82 8.47 0.21 -1.53
C MET A 82 9.48 -0.64 -0.75
N ASN A 83 9.16 -1.04 0.47
CA ASN A 83 10.04 -1.91 1.27
C ASN A 83 9.78 -3.39 0.93
N LEU A 84 9.88 -3.74 -0.35
CA LEU A 84 9.72 -5.13 -0.81
C LEU A 84 10.94 -6.00 -0.47
N ASP A 85 12.10 -5.37 -0.20
CA ASP A 85 13.31 -6.06 0.21
C ASP A 85 13.14 -6.63 1.64
N GLY A 86 13.28 -7.95 1.79
CA GLY A 86 13.35 -8.64 3.08
C GLY A 86 12.00 -8.96 3.76
N VAL A 87 10.93 -9.09 2.98
CA VAL A 87 9.62 -9.53 3.45
C VAL A 87 9.70 -10.96 4.01
N LEU A 88 9.18 -11.16 5.24
CA LEU A 88 9.27 -12.40 6.03
C LEU A 88 10.67 -12.76 6.57
N GLU A 89 11.65 -11.85 6.52
CA GLU A 89 12.97 -12.09 7.13
C GLU A 89 12.99 -11.83 8.64
N GLY A 90 11.94 -11.23 9.21
CA GLY A 90 11.87 -10.87 10.64
C GLY A 90 12.94 -9.84 11.08
N ARG A 91 13.59 -9.19 10.10
CA ARG A 91 14.75 -8.32 10.32
C ARG A 91 14.41 -7.03 11.08
N TYR A 92 13.20 -6.52 10.90
CA TYR A 92 12.78 -5.23 11.44
C TYR A 92 11.82 -5.43 12.64
N PRO A 93 12.08 -4.79 13.79
CA PRO A 93 11.14 -4.79 14.90
C PRO A 93 9.90 -3.96 14.58
N GLY A 94 8.78 -4.27 15.22
CA GLY A 94 7.54 -3.50 15.06
C GLY A 94 6.81 -3.74 13.73
N ILE A 95 7.10 -4.85 13.04
CA ILE A 95 6.32 -5.28 11.89
C ILE A 95 5.19 -6.20 12.33
N GLN A 96 3.96 -5.82 11.98
CA GLN A 96 2.74 -6.58 12.19
C GLN A 96 2.22 -7.12 10.85
N LEU A 97 1.87 -8.38 10.81
CA LEU A 97 1.23 -9.02 9.67
C LEU A 97 -0.21 -9.30 10.03
N ILE A 98 -1.14 -8.96 9.13
CA ILE A 98 -2.51 -9.47 9.20
C ILE A 98 -2.74 -10.44 8.05
N ILE A 99 -3.20 -11.65 8.38
CA ILE A 99 -3.31 -12.79 7.49
C ILE A 99 -4.78 -13.17 7.36
N ALA A 100 -5.26 -13.37 6.14
CA ALA A 100 -6.61 -13.83 5.84
C ALA A 100 -6.58 -15.30 5.43
N ARG A 101 -7.35 -16.14 6.14
CA ARG A 101 -7.55 -17.55 5.83
C ARG A 101 -8.98 -17.78 5.36
N ASP A 102 -9.16 -18.67 4.39
CA ASP A 102 -10.50 -19.11 3.99
C ASP A 102 -11.07 -20.13 4.98
N ALA A 103 -12.30 -20.58 4.72
CA ALA A 103 -12.99 -21.58 5.54
C ALA A 103 -12.27 -22.94 5.61
N SER A 104 -11.32 -23.22 4.70
CA SER A 104 -10.49 -24.43 4.73
C SER A 104 -9.19 -24.24 5.54
N GLY A 105 -8.95 -23.05 6.08
CA GLY A 105 -7.74 -22.70 6.84
C GLY A 105 -6.57 -22.26 5.97
N ARG A 106 -6.74 -22.18 4.65
CA ARG A 106 -5.67 -21.82 3.71
C ARG A 106 -5.49 -20.31 3.66
N VAL A 107 -4.24 -19.83 3.69
CA VAL A 107 -3.94 -18.41 3.53
C VAL A 107 -4.26 -17.93 2.11
N GLN A 108 -5.16 -16.96 2.02
CA GLN A 108 -5.59 -16.35 0.76
C GLN A 108 -4.92 -15.00 0.49
N GLY A 109 -4.47 -14.30 1.54
CA GLY A 109 -3.75 -13.04 1.43
C GLY A 109 -3.27 -12.54 2.78
N PHE A 110 -2.33 -11.61 2.77
CA PHE A 110 -1.83 -10.96 3.97
C PHE A 110 -1.35 -9.54 3.67
N HIS A 111 -1.39 -8.68 4.67
CA HIS A 111 -0.85 -7.33 4.63
C HIS A 111 0.27 -7.19 5.65
N ARG A 112 1.29 -6.42 5.30
CA ARG A 112 2.40 -6.07 6.20
C ARG A 112 2.30 -4.61 6.63
N TYR A 113 2.34 -4.38 7.93
CA TYR A 113 2.26 -3.05 8.54
C TYR A 113 3.51 -2.78 9.37
N ALA A 114 4.11 -1.61 9.19
CA ALA A 114 5.21 -1.12 10.00
C ALA A 114 4.69 -0.13 11.04
N THR A 115 5.14 -0.25 12.29
CA THR A 115 4.84 0.72 13.35
C THR A 115 5.93 1.79 13.48
N ALA A 116 5.54 3.02 13.77
CA ALA A 116 6.42 4.15 14.05
C ALA A 116 5.93 4.95 15.26
N GLY A 117 6.73 5.92 15.72
CA GLY A 117 6.35 6.83 16.81
C GLY A 117 6.12 6.13 18.16
N GLY A 118 6.73 4.97 18.39
CA GLY A 118 6.48 4.16 19.59
C GLY A 118 5.12 3.45 19.60
N GLY A 119 4.51 3.24 18.42
CA GLY A 119 3.21 2.58 18.27
C GLY A 119 2.05 3.54 18.03
N SER A 120 2.28 4.86 18.02
CA SER A 120 1.25 5.85 17.69
C SER A 120 0.82 5.83 16.23
N ASP A 121 1.72 5.37 15.36
CA ASP A 121 1.56 5.42 13.90
C ASP A 121 1.79 4.05 13.29
N MET A 122 0.96 3.69 12.31
CA MET A 122 1.09 2.47 11.55
C MET A 122 1.03 2.76 10.05
N SER A 123 1.85 2.10 9.25
CA SER A 123 1.86 2.25 7.80
C SER A 123 1.74 0.89 7.12
N LEU A 124 0.78 0.74 6.21
CA LEU A 124 0.73 -0.41 5.30
C LEU A 124 1.92 -0.31 4.35
N ASP A 125 2.70 -1.38 4.27
CA ASP A 125 3.83 -1.51 3.37
C ASP A 125 3.34 -2.09 2.04
N VAL A 126 2.94 -3.36 2.04
CA VAL A 126 2.45 -4.03 0.84
C VAL A 126 1.31 -5.01 1.18
N PRO A 127 0.23 -5.02 0.39
CA PRO A 127 -0.77 -6.07 0.41
C PRO A 127 -0.44 -7.19 -0.60
N TRP A 128 -0.52 -8.45 -0.17
CA TRP A 128 -0.43 -9.62 -1.05
C TRP A 128 -1.68 -10.48 -0.98
N ARG A 129 -2.10 -11.00 -2.14
CA ARG A 129 -3.21 -11.95 -2.23
C ARG A 129 -2.97 -12.98 -3.32
N ARG A 130 -3.42 -14.21 -3.08
CA ARG A 130 -3.40 -15.28 -4.08
C ARG A 130 -4.31 -14.93 -5.27
N ARG A 131 -3.99 -15.46 -6.44
CA ARG A 131 -4.91 -15.46 -7.58
C ARG A 131 -6.15 -16.31 -7.23
N GLY A 132 -7.34 -15.73 -7.36
CA GLY A 132 -8.60 -16.38 -6.99
C GLY A 132 -9.07 -16.13 -5.55
N ALA A 133 -8.34 -15.33 -4.78
CA ALA A 133 -8.77 -14.90 -3.45
C ALA A 133 -10.14 -14.19 -3.50
N PRO A 134 -11.07 -14.45 -2.55
CA PRO A 134 -12.36 -13.78 -2.46
C PRO A 134 -12.29 -12.26 -2.59
N ASN A 135 -13.19 -11.68 -3.38
CA ASN A 135 -13.25 -10.23 -3.56
C ASN A 135 -13.66 -9.54 -2.25
N GLY A 136 -12.81 -8.65 -1.76
CA GLY A 136 -12.99 -7.96 -0.48
C GLY A 136 -11.94 -8.31 0.58
N ILE A 137 -10.97 -9.18 0.28
CA ILE A 137 -9.92 -9.56 1.24
C ILE A 137 -9.08 -8.36 1.66
N ASP A 138 -8.64 -7.52 0.71
CA ASP A 138 -7.82 -6.36 1.04
C ASP A 138 -8.60 -5.39 1.94
N GLU A 139 -9.89 -5.15 1.64
CA GLU A 139 -10.78 -4.38 2.50
C GLU A 139 -10.97 -4.99 3.88
N ARG A 140 -11.09 -6.31 3.96
CA ARG A 140 -11.26 -7.03 5.22
C ARG A 140 -10.01 -6.92 6.10
N LEU A 141 -8.85 -7.21 5.54
CA LEU A 141 -7.56 -7.09 6.22
C LEU A 141 -7.33 -5.66 6.72
N SER A 142 -7.66 -4.66 5.91
CA SER A 142 -7.50 -3.27 6.32
C SER A 142 -8.47 -2.87 7.43
N ALA A 143 -9.74 -3.25 7.31
CA ALA A 143 -10.76 -2.93 8.32
C ALA A 143 -10.44 -3.59 9.67
N ASP A 144 -10.05 -4.87 9.65
CA ASP A 144 -9.69 -5.62 10.85
C ASP A 144 -8.38 -5.09 11.46
N MET A 145 -7.40 -4.69 10.64
CA MET A 145 -6.19 -4.03 11.15
C MET A 145 -6.51 -2.67 11.79
N ILE A 146 -7.38 -1.85 11.18
CA ILE A 146 -7.79 -0.57 11.78
C ILE A 146 -8.48 -0.80 13.13
N ALA A 147 -9.32 -1.84 13.25
CA ALA A 147 -9.96 -2.19 14.51
C ALA A 147 -8.93 -2.61 15.58
N ALA A 148 -8.00 -3.50 15.24
CA ALA A 148 -6.93 -3.90 16.16
C ALA A 148 -5.99 -2.74 16.52
N ALA A 149 -5.69 -1.86 15.57
CA ALA A 149 -4.90 -0.66 15.79
C ALA A 149 -5.60 0.28 16.78
N LYS A 150 -6.94 0.39 16.71
CA LYS A 150 -7.73 1.16 17.67
C LYS A 150 -7.62 0.59 19.09
N ASP A 151 -7.73 -0.72 19.23
CA ASP A 151 -7.59 -1.41 20.52
C ASP A 151 -6.16 -1.28 21.09
N ALA A 152 -5.16 -1.21 20.22
CA ALA A 152 -3.76 -0.99 20.57
C ALA A 152 -3.40 0.49 20.83
N GLY A 153 -4.33 1.43 20.70
CA GLY A 153 -4.11 2.86 20.93
C GLY A 153 -3.35 3.59 19.82
N VAL A 154 -3.28 3.01 18.62
CA VAL A 154 -2.73 3.68 17.43
C VAL A 154 -3.60 4.89 17.08
N GLN A 155 -2.97 6.02 16.76
CA GLN A 155 -3.67 7.26 16.41
C GLN A 155 -3.90 7.37 14.91
N ARG A 156 -2.89 7.03 14.11
CA ARG A 156 -2.95 7.18 12.64
C ARG A 156 -2.49 5.90 11.94
N LEU A 157 -3.20 5.56 10.87
CA LEU A 157 -2.86 4.44 10.00
C LEU A 157 -2.80 4.92 8.54
N SER A 158 -1.59 4.95 7.96
CA SER A 158 -1.40 5.22 6.53
C SER A 158 -1.60 3.95 5.73
N LEU A 159 -2.45 4.01 4.69
CA LEU A 159 -2.72 2.87 3.81
C LEU A 159 -1.81 2.84 2.58
N ALA A 160 -1.65 3.98 1.91
CA ALA A 160 -0.72 4.13 0.80
C ALA A 160 -0.75 5.56 0.29
N PHE A 161 0.26 5.87 -0.51
CA PHE A 161 0.28 7.06 -1.34
C PHE A 161 -0.67 6.92 -2.55
N ALA A 162 -1.69 7.78 -2.61
CA ALA A 162 -2.51 7.95 -3.79
C ALA A 162 -1.83 8.96 -4.74
N ALA A 163 -1.18 8.46 -5.78
CA ALA A 163 -0.59 9.35 -6.78
C ALA A 163 -1.69 10.06 -7.58
N PHE A 164 -1.59 11.38 -7.66
CA PHE A 164 -2.41 12.25 -8.52
C PHE A 164 -3.95 12.11 -8.46
N PRO A 165 -4.60 12.13 -7.28
CA PRO A 165 -6.06 12.05 -7.17
C PRO A 165 -6.76 13.22 -7.90
N ASP A 166 -6.12 14.39 -7.92
CA ASP A 166 -6.64 15.60 -8.57
C ASP A 166 -6.72 15.46 -10.12
N LEU A 167 -5.96 14.53 -10.74
CA LEU A 167 -6.00 14.27 -12.19
C LEU A 167 -7.20 13.41 -12.63
N PHE A 168 -7.74 12.58 -11.73
CA PHE A 168 -8.96 11.81 -11.99
C PHE A 168 -10.24 12.65 -11.83
N GLY A 169 -10.14 13.82 -11.19
CA GLY A 169 -11.27 14.71 -10.91
C GLY A 169 -11.30 16.03 -11.71
N ALA A 170 -10.16 16.52 -12.21
CA ALA A 170 -10.07 17.84 -12.84
C ALA A 170 -9.98 17.78 -14.38
N ASN A 171 -10.96 18.39 -15.05
CA ASN A 171 -11.00 18.63 -16.51
C ASN A 171 -10.11 19.81 -16.97
N GLN A 172 -9.15 20.26 -16.18
CA GLN A 172 -8.42 21.51 -16.44
C GLN A 172 -6.91 21.30 -16.30
N LEU A 173 -6.17 21.54 -17.41
CA LEU A 173 -4.71 21.72 -17.60
C LEU A 173 -4.10 20.77 -18.68
N GLY A 174 -4.44 21.00 -19.96
CA GLY A 174 -4.21 20.09 -21.08
C GLY A 174 -2.77 19.76 -21.54
N ARG A 175 -1.72 20.48 -21.10
CA ARG A 175 -0.32 20.12 -21.40
C ARG A 175 0.32 19.26 -20.31
N LEU A 176 0.09 19.62 -19.04
CA LEU A 176 0.52 18.84 -17.89
C LEU A 176 -0.19 17.48 -17.85
N GLN A 177 -1.49 17.46 -18.21
CA GLN A 177 -2.27 16.23 -18.33
C GLN A 177 -1.68 15.22 -19.33
N ARG A 178 -0.98 15.68 -20.38
CA ARG A 178 -0.36 14.79 -21.38
C ARG A 178 0.88 14.10 -20.85
N VAL A 179 1.74 14.85 -20.15
CA VAL A 179 2.93 14.31 -19.47
C VAL A 179 2.52 13.40 -18.31
N CYS A 180 1.53 13.81 -17.51
CA CYS A 180 1.00 12.99 -16.44
C CYS A 180 0.30 11.73 -16.96
N ARG A 181 -0.46 11.79 -18.06
CA ARG A 181 -1.04 10.59 -18.70
C ARG A 181 0.04 9.63 -19.21
N ALA A 182 1.14 10.16 -19.77
CA ALA A 182 2.27 9.33 -20.17
C ALA A 182 2.91 8.65 -18.95
N LEU A 183 3.15 9.39 -17.87
CA LEU A 183 3.66 8.83 -16.61
C LEU A 183 2.69 7.81 -16.00
N ILE A 184 1.39 8.08 -16.00
CA ILE A 184 0.36 7.13 -15.54
C ILE A 184 0.41 5.87 -16.41
N HIS A 185 0.43 5.97 -17.74
CA HIS A 185 0.54 4.78 -18.60
C HIS A 185 1.82 3.99 -18.40
N ILE A 186 2.93 4.63 -18.01
CA ILE A 186 4.18 3.94 -17.66
C ILE A 186 4.07 3.28 -16.28
N LEU A 187 3.43 3.93 -15.30
CA LEU A 187 3.29 3.43 -13.92
C LEU A 187 2.10 2.46 -13.72
N ASP A 188 1.09 2.48 -14.58
CA ASP A 188 -0.15 1.69 -14.43
C ASP A 188 0.09 0.17 -14.57
N PRO A 189 0.91 -0.33 -15.52
CA PRO A 189 1.33 -1.73 -15.55
C PRO A 189 2.21 -2.13 -14.34
N LEU A 190 2.79 -1.16 -13.65
CA LEU A 190 3.76 -1.37 -12.58
C LEU A 190 3.08 -1.37 -11.19
N ILE A 191 2.14 -0.46 -10.94
CA ILE A 191 1.54 -0.22 -9.60
C ILE A 191 0.01 -0.46 -9.60
N ALA A 192 -0.61 -0.70 -10.76
CA ALA A 192 -2.08 -0.76 -10.91
C ALA A 192 -2.76 0.45 -10.27
N LEU A 193 -2.32 1.64 -10.68
CA LEU A 193 -2.59 2.92 -10.02
C LEU A 193 -4.09 3.19 -9.87
N GLU A 194 -4.88 2.84 -10.90
CA GLU A 194 -6.33 3.02 -10.86
C GLU A 194 -7.00 2.11 -9.81
N SER A 195 -6.54 0.86 -9.70
CA SER A 195 -7.05 -0.09 -8.71
C SER A 195 -6.70 0.38 -7.29
N LEU A 196 -5.46 0.83 -7.09
CA LEU A 196 -5.01 1.39 -5.82
C LEU A 196 -5.86 2.61 -5.42
N TYR A 197 -6.02 3.57 -6.33
CA TYR A 197 -6.85 4.76 -6.07
C TYR A 197 -8.30 4.40 -5.72
N ARG A 198 -8.90 3.46 -6.46
CA ARG A 198 -10.27 2.99 -6.20
C ARG A 198 -10.41 2.29 -4.85
N TYR A 199 -9.39 1.54 -4.43
CA TYR A 199 -9.33 0.92 -3.12
C TYR A 199 -9.21 1.99 -2.02
N LEU A 200 -8.23 2.90 -2.12
CA LEU A 200 -7.98 3.93 -1.11
C LEU A 200 -9.19 4.88 -0.92
N ARG A 201 -9.89 5.23 -2.01
CA ARG A 201 -11.09 6.07 -1.95
C ARG A 201 -12.22 5.45 -1.11
N LYS A 202 -12.24 4.14 -0.87
CA LYS A 202 -13.25 3.47 -0.04
C LYS A 202 -13.14 3.86 1.45
N PHE A 203 -11.96 4.30 1.89
CA PHE A 203 -11.69 4.69 3.27
C PHE A 203 -11.99 6.17 3.55
N HIS A 204 -12.24 6.97 2.51
CA HIS A 204 -12.58 8.40 2.62
C HIS A 204 -11.61 9.22 3.50
N ALA A 205 -10.34 8.82 3.52
CA ALA A 205 -9.29 9.36 4.38
C ALA A 205 -8.15 9.99 3.58
N LEU A 206 -8.49 10.70 2.49
CA LEU A 206 -7.49 11.43 1.69
C LEU A 206 -6.99 12.62 2.51
N ASP A 207 -5.69 12.64 2.74
CA ASP A 207 -5.02 13.64 3.58
C ASP A 207 -4.23 14.65 2.72
N GLU A 208 -3.23 15.30 3.32
CA GLU A 208 -2.38 16.32 2.71
C GLU A 208 -1.70 15.90 1.40
N ARG A 209 -1.43 16.92 0.56
CA ARG A 209 -0.67 16.75 -0.68
C ARG A 209 0.80 16.51 -0.37
N ARG A 210 1.40 15.52 -1.02
CA ARG A 210 2.85 15.32 -1.03
C ARG A 210 3.46 16.01 -2.24
N TYR A 211 4.64 16.59 -2.05
CA TYR A 211 5.37 17.34 -3.06
C TYR A 211 6.76 16.76 -3.24
N VAL A 212 7.25 16.77 -4.48
CA VAL A 212 8.68 16.58 -4.75
C VAL A 212 9.26 17.94 -5.10
N LEU A 213 10.39 18.26 -4.48
CA LEU A 213 11.17 19.44 -4.79
C LEU A 213 12.18 19.06 -5.88
N ILE A 214 11.97 19.54 -7.10
CA ILE A 214 12.86 19.23 -8.23
C ILE A 214 13.56 20.48 -8.76
N SER A 215 14.80 20.27 -9.19
CA SER A 215 15.52 21.21 -10.03
C SER A 215 15.22 20.88 -11.50
N MET A 216 14.67 21.84 -12.25
CA MET A 216 14.20 21.62 -13.64
C MET A 216 15.32 21.15 -14.59
N THR A 217 16.58 21.46 -14.29
CA THR A 217 17.74 21.05 -15.09
C THR A 217 18.09 19.57 -14.95
N GLN A 218 17.65 18.91 -13.87
CA GLN A 218 18.02 17.54 -13.55
C GLN A 218 16.86 16.54 -13.65
N VAL A 219 15.67 16.98 -14.07
CA VAL A 219 14.44 16.15 -14.09
C VAL A 219 14.63 14.86 -14.87
N PHE A 220 15.22 14.92 -16.06
CA PHE A 220 15.40 13.74 -16.90
C PHE A 220 16.40 12.75 -16.30
N ALA A 221 17.52 13.24 -15.76
CA ALA A 221 18.51 12.39 -15.11
C ALA A 221 17.97 11.78 -13.81
N LEU A 222 17.27 12.58 -13.00
CA LEU A 222 16.65 12.12 -11.75
C LEU A 222 15.53 11.11 -12.02
N ALA A 223 14.69 11.35 -13.04
CA ALA A 223 13.66 10.40 -13.44
C ALA A 223 14.28 9.09 -13.93
N LEU A 224 15.34 9.14 -14.76
CA LEU A 224 16.05 7.95 -15.21
C LEU A 224 16.62 7.14 -14.05
N VAL A 225 17.23 7.81 -13.06
CA VAL A 225 17.83 7.15 -11.88
C VAL A 225 16.78 6.62 -10.92
N LEU A 226 15.72 7.37 -10.64
CA LEU A 226 14.63 6.92 -9.75
C LEU A 226 13.87 5.75 -10.37
N LEU A 227 13.58 5.81 -11.67
CA LEU A 227 12.94 4.72 -12.38
C LEU A 227 13.86 3.49 -12.45
N SER A 228 15.17 3.67 -12.64
CA SER A 228 16.09 2.54 -12.63
C SER A 228 16.25 1.95 -11.24
N LEU A 229 16.32 2.74 -10.18
CA LEU A 229 16.40 2.22 -8.81
C LEU A 229 15.12 1.47 -8.40
N GLU A 230 13.95 2.03 -8.67
CA GLU A 230 12.67 1.41 -8.30
C GLU A 230 12.35 0.16 -9.15
N PHE A 231 12.81 0.11 -10.41
CA PHE A 231 12.37 -0.92 -11.37
C PHE A 231 13.49 -1.84 -11.90
N VAL A 232 14.76 -1.66 -11.53
CA VAL A 232 15.81 -2.63 -11.87
C VAL A 232 15.67 -3.85 -10.95
N PRO A 233 15.42 -5.05 -11.52
CA PRO A 233 15.26 -6.26 -10.73
C PRO A 233 16.53 -6.60 -9.95
N ARG A 234 16.45 -6.61 -8.62
CA ARG A 234 17.46 -7.31 -7.81
C ARG A 234 17.10 -8.79 -7.75
N ARG A 235 18.07 -9.66 -8.04
CA ARG A 235 17.90 -11.11 -7.93
C ARG A 235 17.76 -11.47 -6.46
N ARG A 236 16.67 -12.14 -6.12
CA ARG A 236 16.44 -12.75 -4.82
C ARG A 236 17.42 -13.93 -4.65
N HIS A 237 18.22 -13.91 -3.61
CA HIS A 237 18.83 -15.12 -3.08
C HIS A 237 17.79 -15.73 -2.13
N LEU A 238 17.01 -16.67 -2.64
CA LEU A 238 16.29 -17.65 -1.82
C LEU A 238 17.25 -18.79 -1.46
#